data_AF-A0A7K0ZZ76-F1
#
_entry.id   AF-A0A7K0ZZ76-F1
#
_cell.length_a   1.000
_cell.length_b   1.000
_cell.length_c   1.000
_cell.angle_alpha   90.00
_cell.angle_beta   90.00
_cell.angle_gamma   90.00
#
_symmetry.space_group_name_H-M   'P 1'
#
loop_
_entity.id
_entity.type
_entity.pdbx_description
1 polymer ?
#
loop_
_entity_poly.entity_id
_entity_poly.type
_entity_poly.pdbx_seq_one_letter_code
_entity_poly.pdbx_strand_id
1 'polypeptide(L)' 'MSTLLLLTSALQPSVEVLPGLSLLGHQVKILPAEGSALLEAPDSDLLLVDGRQDLAHARDLCRL' A
#
# COMPACT_ATOMS: atom_id res chain seq x y z
N MET A 1 11.38 -8.15 11.67
CA MET A 1 9.94 -8.11 11.36
C MET A 1 9.59 -6.64 11.21
N SER A 2 9.12 -6.23 10.03
CA SER A 2 8.90 -4.82 9.69
C SER A 2 7.42 -4.57 9.44
N THR A 3 6.98 -3.34 9.65
CA THR A 3 5.62 -2.89 9.38
C THR A 3 5.60 -2.17 8.03
N LEU A 4 4.84 -2.69 7.08
CA LEU A 4 4.67 -2.12 5.75
C LEU A 4 3.27 -1.53 5.63
N LEU A 5 3.18 -0.36 5.01
CA LEU A 5 1.91 0.27 4.66
C LEU A 5 1.71 0.13 3.15
N LEU A 6 0.56 -0.39 2.72
CA LEU A 6 0.23 -0.57 1.31
C LEU A 6 -1.00 0.28 0.96
N LEU A 7 -0.80 1.26 0.08
CA LEU A 7 -1.87 2.03 -0.53
C LEU A 7 -2.34 1.30 -1.79
N THR A 8 -3.61 0.89 -1.84
CA THR A 8 -4.16 0.20 -3.02
C THR A 8 -5.63 0.54 -3.26
N SER A 9 -6.02 0.60 -4.53
CA SER A 9 -7.41 0.67 -4.98
C SER A 9 -7.99 -0.72 -5.27
N ALA A 10 -7.24 -1.79 -5.04
CA ALA A 10 -7.70 -3.15 -5.25
C ALA A 10 -8.82 -3.48 -4.26
N LEU A 11 -9.94 -3.98 -4.80
CA LEU A 11 -11.05 -4.49 -4.00
C LEU A 11 -10.78 -5.92 -3.50
N GLN A 12 -9.75 -6.57 -4.05
CA GLN A 12 -9.30 -7.90 -3.65
C GLN A 12 -8.42 -7.85 -2.38
N PRO A 13 -8.27 -8.97 -1.65
CA PRO A 13 -7.34 -9.06 -0.51
C PRO A 13 -5.91 -8.63 -0.89
N SER A 14 -5.16 -7.99 0.02
CA SER A 14 -3.78 -7.55 -0.26
C SER A 14 -2.80 -8.66 -0.63
N VAL A 15 -3.08 -9.90 -0.19
CA VAL A 15 -2.34 -11.10 -0.61
C VAL A 15 -2.43 -11.31 -2.13
N GLU A 16 -3.48 -10.83 -2.79
CA GLU A 16 -3.61 -10.86 -4.25
C GLU A 16 -2.99 -9.61 -4.91
N VAL A 17 -2.66 -8.58 -4.13
CA VAL A 17 -2.00 -7.37 -4.61
C VAL A 17 -0.50 -7.61 -4.79
N LEU A 18 0.14 -8.09 -3.73
CA LEU A 18 1.57 -8.37 -3.67
C LEU A 18 1.80 -9.71 -2.93
N PRO A 19 1.49 -10.85 -3.56
CA PRO A 19 1.51 -12.18 -2.92
C PRO A 19 2.86 -12.53 -2.30
N GLY A 20 3.96 -12.04 -2.85
CA GLY A 20 5.30 -12.24 -2.31
C GLY A 20 5.45 -11.74 -0.86
N LEU A 21 4.72 -10.70 -0.45
CA LEU A 21 4.80 -10.19 0.93
C LEU A 21 4.34 -11.22 1.97
N SER A 22 3.43 -12.12 1.60
CA SER A 22 2.97 -13.20 2.49
C SER A 22 4.10 -14.17 2.87
N LEU A 23 5.17 -14.24 2.06
CA LEU A 23 6.31 -15.13 2.26
C LEU A 23 7.40 -14.53 3.15
N LEU A 24 7.36 -13.22 3.40
CA LEU A 24 8.45 -12.47 4.03
C LEU A 24 8.23 -12.17 5.52
N GLY A 25 7.07 -12.56 6.07
CA GLY A 25 6.76 -12.41 7.50
C GLY A 25 6.66 -10.96 7.98
N HIS A 26 6.44 -10.00 7.07
CA HIS A 26 6.19 -8.60 7.43
C HIS A 26 4.74 -8.39 7.87
N GLN A 27 4.50 -7.44 8.76
CA GLN A 27 3.14 -6.98 9.05
C GLN A 27 2.72 -5.98 7.97
N VAL A 28 1.70 -6.30 7.18
CA VAL A 28 1.20 -5.42 6.13
C VAL A 28 -0.12 -4.79 6.59
N LYS A 29 -0.17 -3.46 6.63
CA LYS A 29 -1.40 -2.68 6.81
C LYS A 29 -1.83 -2.10 5.48
N ILE A 30 -3.12 -2.12 5.20
CA ILE A 30 -3.68 -1.68 3.92
C ILE A 30 -4.47 -0.40 4.16
N LEU A 31 -4.29 0.58 3.30
CA LEU A 31 -5.10 1.78 3.24
C LEU A 31 -5.56 2.03 1.79
N PRO A 32 -6.65 2.81 1.60
CA PRO A 32 -7.04 3.28 0.27
C PRO A 32 -5.89 4.03 -0.42
N ALA A 33 -5.81 3.94 -1.74
CA ALA A 33 -4.87 4.75 -2.54
C ALA A 33 -5.32 6.21 -2.67
N GLU A 34 -5.49 6.88 -1.54
CA GLU A 34 -5.92 8.27 -1.43
C GLU A 34 -5.00 9.00 -0.44
N GLY A 35 -4.63 10.25 -0.75
CA GLY A 35 -3.72 11.01 0.10
C GLY A 35 -4.27 11.27 1.51
N SER A 36 -5.59 11.40 1.63
CA SER A 36 -6.31 11.53 2.91
C SER A 36 -6.08 10.35 3.85
N ALA A 37 -5.86 9.15 3.32
CA ALA A 37 -5.64 7.96 4.14
C ALA A 37 -4.33 8.05 4.94
N LEU A 38 -3.36 8.86 4.51
CA LEU A 38 -2.09 9.05 5.20
C LEU A 38 -2.21 9.91 6.47
N LEU A 39 -3.30 10.66 6.63
CA LEU A 39 -3.51 11.51 7.82
C LEU A 39 -3.63 10.70 9.11
N GLU A 40 -4.20 9.50 9.02
CA GLU A 40 -4.38 8.57 10.15
C GLU A 40 -3.49 7.32 10.03
N ALA A 41 -2.50 7.37 9.13
CA ALA A 41 -1.61 6.24 8.92
C ALA A 41 -0.75 6.00 10.17
N PRO A 42 -0.66 4.74 10.63
CA PRO A 42 0.26 4.39 11.70
C PRO A 42 1.71 4.45 11.19
N ASP A 43 2.65 4.56 12.13
CA ASP A 43 4.08 4.43 11.81
C ASP A 43 4.36 3.13 11.04
N SER A 44 5.20 3.23 10.02
CA SER A 44 5.61 2.12 9.17
C SER A 44 7.06 2.30 8.70
N ASP A 45 7.73 1.17 8.45
CA ASP A 45 9.11 1.14 7.96
C ASP A 45 9.20 1.41 6.45
N LEU A 46 8.10 1.15 5.72
CA LEU A 46 8.02 1.31 4.27
C LEU A 46 6.58 1.55 3.81
N LEU A 47 6.42 2.54 2.93
CA LEU A 47 5.18 2.79 2.18
C LEU A 47 5.28 2.20 0.77
N LEU A 48 4.30 1.39 0.42
CA LEU A 48 4.10 0.81 -0.91
C LEU A 48 2.87 1.43 -1.55
N VAL A 49 2.96 1.78 -2.83
CA VAL A 49 1.84 2.33 -3.61
C VAL A 49 1.53 1.39 -4.78
N ASP A 50 0.33 0.85 -4.83
CA ASP A 50 -0.13 -0.04 -5.89
C ASP A 50 -0.53 0.74 -7.15
N GLY A 51 0.32 0.68 -8.17
CA GLY A 51 0.06 1.24 -9.50
C GLY A 51 -0.26 0.20 -10.57
N ARG A 52 -0.58 -1.06 -10.21
CA ARG A 52 -0.73 -2.15 -11.19
C ARG A 52 -1.89 -1.94 -12.16
N GLN A 53 -2.97 -1.30 -11.71
CA GLN A 53 -4.18 -1.06 -12.51
C GLN A 53 -4.29 0.40 -12.99
N ASP A 54 -3.69 1.35 -12.25
CA ASP A 54 -3.66 2.77 -12.61
C ASP A 54 -2.34 3.41 -12.15
N LEU A 55 -1.37 3.43 -13.06
CA LEU A 55 -0.06 4.00 -12.81
C LEU A 55 -0.08 5.55 -12.77
N ALA A 56 -1.01 6.18 -13.49
CA ALA A 56 -1.10 7.64 -13.53
C ALA A 56 -1.56 8.16 -12.16
N HIS A 57 -2.62 7.57 -11.61
CA HIS A 57 -3.11 7.86 -10.26
C HIS A 57 -2.04 7.59 -9.20
N ALA A 58 -1.39 6.42 -9.23
CA ALA A 58 -0.33 6.07 -8.28
C ALA A 58 0.85 7.06 -8.32
N ARG A 59 1.26 7.50 -9.52
CA ARG A 59 2.30 8.52 -9.68
C ARG A 59 1.88 9.86 -9.09
N ASP A 60 0.64 10.27 -9.33
CA ASP A 60 0.14 11.55 -8.84
C ASP A 60 0.00 11.54 -7.31
N LEU A 61 -0.35 10.40 -6.69
CA LEU A 61 -0.31 10.19 -5.25
C LEU A 61 1.11 10.33 -4.66
N CYS A 62 2.14 9.81 -5.35
CA CYS A 62 3.54 9.93 -4.92
C CYS A 62 4.13 11.35 -5.03
N ARG A 63 3.37 12.33 -5.56
CA ARG A 63 3.80 13.74 -5.69
C ARG A 63 3.26 14.64 -4.58
N LEU A 64 2.40 14.12 -3.72
CA LEU A 64 1.91 14.80 -2.52
C LEU A 64 3.04 15.05 -1.53
#